data_AF-A0AAU9N6F6-F1
#
_entry.id   AF-A0AAU9N6F6-F1
#
_cell.length_a   1.000
_cell.length_b   1.000
_cell.length_c   1.000
_cell.angle_alpha   90.00
_cell.angle_beta   90.00
_cell.angle_gamma   90.00
#
_symmetry.space_group_name_H-M   'P 1'
#
loop_
_entity.id
_entity.type
_entity.pdbx_description
1 polymer ?
#
loop_
_entity_poly.entity_id
_entity_poly.type
_entity_poly.pdbx_seq_one_letter_code
_entity_poly.pdbx_strand_id
1 'polypeptide(L)'
;MPSRSSQDHSWSPNYTRHMAENVSNGVTNEDLAINLLQIQLEVSLVREEIANDIRELQRSISREIEALNHEVDDVRAGQLDISNMVADLKNHFCSLQASYVNIVLGKKKWKKVK
;
A
#
# COMPACT_ATOMS: atom_id res chain seq x y z
N MET A 1 -62.48 -9.46 -59.00
CA MET A 1 -61.13 -9.92 -59.35
C MET A 1 -60.86 -9.61 -60.81
N PRO A 2 -59.77 -8.90 -61.12
CA PRO A 2 -58.97 -9.20 -62.30
C PRO A 2 -57.45 -9.24 -62.00
N SER A 3 -56.72 -9.67 -63.02
CA SER A 3 -55.41 -10.33 -63.04
C SER A 3 -54.16 -9.44 -62.92
N ARG A 4 -53.04 -10.13 -62.60
CA ARG A 4 -51.63 -9.72 -62.62
C ARG A 4 -51.22 -8.85 -63.83
N SER A 5 -50.35 -7.88 -63.57
CA SER A 5 -49.24 -7.55 -64.46
C SER A 5 -47.96 -7.36 -63.64
N SER A 6 -46.88 -7.95 -64.15
CA SER A 6 -45.52 -7.93 -63.63
C SER A 6 -44.90 -6.54 -63.85
N GLN A 7 -44.13 -6.05 -62.89
CA GLN A 7 -43.22 -4.93 -63.13
C GLN A 7 -41.93 -5.11 -62.32
N ASP A 8 -40.94 -5.67 -63.02
CA ASP A 8 -39.55 -5.74 -62.64
C ASP A 8 -38.98 -4.32 -62.52
N HIS A 9 -38.57 -3.91 -61.31
CA HIS A 9 -37.77 -2.71 -61.12
C HIS A 9 -36.51 -3.03 -60.33
N SER A 10 -35.53 -3.57 -61.08
CA SER A 10 -34.15 -3.09 -61.15
C SER A 10 -33.54 -2.58 -59.83
N TRP A 11 -32.86 -3.48 -59.12
CA TRP A 11 -31.85 -3.10 -58.14
C TRP A 11 -30.76 -2.28 -58.84
N SER A 12 -30.72 -0.98 -58.54
CA SER A 12 -29.72 -0.06 -59.08
C SER A 12 -28.33 -0.37 -58.46
N PRO A 13 -27.30 -0.73 -59.25
CA PRO A 13 -25.98 -1.14 -58.73
C PRO A 13 -25.15 -0.02 -58.08
N ASN A 14 -25.68 1.20 -57.97
CA ASN A 14 -24.89 2.38 -57.59
C ASN A 14 -24.77 2.64 -56.08
N TYR A 15 -25.40 1.83 -55.22
CA TYR A 15 -25.26 2.03 -53.77
C TYR A 15 -23.94 1.50 -53.19
N THR A 16 -23.23 0.62 -53.90
CA THR A 16 -21.99 0.00 -53.38
C THR A 16 -20.76 0.88 -53.57
N ARG A 17 -20.79 1.86 -54.49
CA ARG A 17 -19.62 2.70 -54.81
C ARG A 17 -19.39 3.83 -53.80
N HIS A 18 -20.40 4.24 -53.05
CA HIS A 18 -20.32 5.39 -52.16
C HIS A 18 -19.66 5.14 -50.79
N MET A 19 -19.37 3.89 -50.43
CA MET A 19 -18.60 3.59 -49.22
C MET A 19 -17.08 3.60 -49.45
N ALA A 20 -16.64 3.67 -50.72
CA ALA A 20 -15.22 3.66 -51.08
C ALA A 20 -14.59 5.07 -51.15
N GLU A 21 -15.36 6.14 -50.91
CA GLU A 21 -14.95 7.50 -51.26
C GLU A 21 -14.99 8.49 -50.09
N ASN A 22 -14.85 8.01 -48.86
CA ASN A 22 -14.62 8.85 -47.70
C ASN A 22 -13.38 8.37 -46.95
N VAL A 23 -12.20 8.89 -47.28
CA VAL A 23 -11.34 9.74 -46.42
C VAL A 23 -10.12 10.18 -47.26
N SER A 24 -10.21 11.39 -47.81
CA SER A 24 -9.07 12.18 -48.26
C SER A 24 -8.11 12.36 -47.10
N ASN A 25 -7.05 11.53 -47.04
CA ASN A 25 -5.75 11.72 -46.35
C ASN A 25 -4.78 10.52 -46.56
N GLY A 26 -5.17 9.49 -47.33
CA GLY A 26 -4.30 8.33 -47.62
C GLY A 26 -4.26 7.28 -46.51
N VAL A 27 -5.03 7.45 -45.44
CA VAL A 27 -5.18 6.48 -44.34
C VAL A 27 -6.38 5.58 -44.65
N THR A 28 -6.13 4.27 -44.69
CA THR A 28 -7.17 3.25 -44.93
C THR A 28 -7.85 2.84 -43.61
N ASN A 29 -9.00 2.17 -43.70
CA ASN A 29 -9.66 1.60 -42.52
C ASN A 29 -8.79 0.53 -41.86
N GLU A 30 -8.00 -0.19 -42.65
CA GLU A 30 -7.02 -1.15 -42.18
C GLU A 30 -5.93 -0.47 -41.33
N ASP A 31 -5.41 0.69 -41.76
CA ASP A 31 -4.41 1.46 -41.00
C ASP A 31 -4.97 1.91 -39.65
N LEU A 32 -6.23 2.35 -39.61
CA LEU A 32 -6.91 2.71 -38.37
C LEU A 32 -7.04 1.50 -37.43
N ALA A 33 -7.44 0.34 -37.96
CA ALA A 33 -7.60 -0.88 -37.18
C ALA A 33 -6.27 -1.37 -36.59
N ILE A 34 -5.18 -1.30 -37.38
CA ILE A 34 -3.83 -1.65 -36.93
C ILE A 34 -3.39 -0.71 -35.80
N ASN A 35 -3.56 0.60 -35.97
CA ASN A 35 -3.19 1.58 -34.94
C ASN A 35 -3.98 1.38 -33.64
N LEU A 36 -5.28 1.08 -33.73
CA LEU A 36 -6.11 0.79 -32.56
C LEU A 36 -5.63 -0.47 -31.82
N LEU A 37 -5.29 -1.54 -32.56
CA LEU A 37 -4.75 -2.77 -31.97
C LEU A 37 -3.39 -2.53 -31.31
N GLN A 38 -2.53 -1.71 -31.92
CA GLN A 38 -1.24 -1.36 -31.34
C GLN A 38 -1.41 -0.56 -30.04
N ILE A 39 -2.25 0.47 -30.03
CA ILE A 39 -2.55 1.26 -28.83
C ILE A 39 -3.13 0.35 -27.74
N GLN A 40 -4.04 -0.56 -28.08
CA GLN A 40 -4.63 -1.49 -27.12
C GLN A 40 -3.58 -2.41 -26.49
N LEU A 41 -2.61 -2.89 -27.27
CA LEU A 41 -1.49 -3.69 -26.77
C LEU A 41 -0.60 -2.86 -25.84
N GLU A 42 -0.18 -1.67 -26.28
CA GLU A 42 0.68 -0.78 -25.48
C GLU A 42 0.03 -0.40 -24.15
N VAL A 43 -1.25 -0.02 -24.16
CA VAL A 43 -2.02 0.28 -22.94
C VAL A 43 -2.10 -0.94 -22.03
N SER A 44 -2.28 -2.14 -22.60
CA SER A 44 -2.35 -3.38 -21.80
C SER A 44 -1.02 -3.68 -21.12
N LEU A 45 0.10 -3.48 -21.81
CA LEU A 45 1.45 -3.66 -21.26
C LEU A 45 1.74 -2.66 -20.14
N VAL A 46 1.48 -1.37 -20.37
CA VAL A 46 1.66 -0.32 -19.36
C VAL A 46 0.79 -0.58 -18.13
N ARG A 47 -0.46 -1.04 -18.33
CA ARG A 47 -1.34 -1.39 -17.22
C ARG A 47 -0.78 -2.54 -16.37
N GLU A 48 -0.19 -3.55 -17.01
CA GLU A 48 0.41 -4.67 -16.29
C GLU A 48 1.67 -4.26 -15.52
N GLU A 49 2.52 -3.42 -16.12
CA GLU A 49 3.70 -2.84 -15.47
C GLU A 49 3.30 -2.05 -14.22
N ILE A 50 2.36 -1.11 -14.34
CA ILE A 50 1.83 -0.34 -13.20
C ILE A 50 1.26 -1.28 -12.12
N ALA A 51 0.55 -2.34 -12.52
CA ALA A 51 0.00 -3.30 -11.56
C ALA A 51 1.10 -4.09 -10.83
N ASN A 52 2.23 -4.37 -11.48
CA ASN A 52 3.39 -5.01 -10.87
C ASN A 52 4.09 -4.06 -9.90
N ASP A 53 4.32 -2.81 -10.30
CA ASP A 53 4.95 -1.78 -9.46
C ASP A 53 4.14 -1.54 -8.19
N ILE A 54 2.82 -1.43 -8.31
CA ILE A 54 1.93 -1.28 -7.14
C ILE A 54 2.05 -2.49 -6.21
N ARG A 55 2.10 -3.72 -6.76
CA ARG A 55 2.25 -4.94 -5.96
C ARG A 55 3.60 -5.01 -5.26
N GLU A 56 4.67 -4.53 -5.90
CA GLU A 56 6.00 -4.47 -5.29
C GLU A 56 6.05 -3.43 -4.18
N LEU A 57 5.53 -2.21 -4.45
CA LEU A 57 5.47 -1.14 -3.47
C LEU A 57 4.68 -1.55 -2.23
N GLN A 58 3.51 -2.19 -2.41
CA GLN A 58 2.72 -2.73 -1.30
C GLN A 58 3.53 -3.71 -0.44
N ARG A 59 4.27 -4.64 -1.06
CA ARG A 59 5.12 -5.58 -0.32
C ARG A 59 6.26 -4.90 0.42
N SER A 60 6.89 -3.88 -0.19
CA SER A 60 7.96 -3.12 0.46
C SER A 60 7.44 -2.41 1.71
N ILE A 61 6.34 -1.67 1.56
CA ILE A 61 5.72 -0.92 2.65
C ILE A 61 5.29 -1.87 3.77
N SER A 62 4.68 -3.03 3.45
CA SER A 62 4.31 -4.00 4.48
C SER A 62 5.51 -4.50 5.29
N ARG A 63 6.65 -4.79 4.63
CA ARG A 63 7.87 -5.22 5.32
C ARG A 63 8.45 -4.12 6.20
N GLU A 64 8.46 -2.87 5.72
CA GLU A 64 8.95 -1.73 6.48
C GLU A 64 8.07 -1.46 7.73
N ILE A 65 6.75 -1.60 7.59
CA ILE A 65 5.83 -1.49 8.73
C ILE A 65 6.08 -2.61 9.75
N GLU A 66 6.28 -3.85 9.30
CA GLU A 66 6.61 -4.97 10.19
C GLU A 66 7.93 -4.74 10.94
N ALA A 67 8.97 -4.27 10.24
CA ALA A 67 10.25 -3.93 10.85
C ALA A 67 10.11 -2.81 11.91
N LEU A 68 9.34 -1.76 11.60
CA LEU A 68 9.10 -0.67 12.54
C LEU A 68 8.30 -1.13 13.76
N ASN A 69 7.32 -2.01 13.59
CA ASN A 69 6.58 -2.58 14.71
C ASN A 69 7.50 -3.37 15.65
N HIS A 70 8.45 -4.14 15.10
CA HIS A 70 9.46 -4.83 15.92
C HIS A 70 10.36 -3.86 16.68
N GLU A 71 10.82 -2.77 16.05
CA GLU A 71 11.62 -1.75 16.74
C GLU A 71 10.84 -1.09 17.89
N VAL A 72 9.55 -0.81 17.67
CA VAL A 72 8.67 -0.26 18.72
C VAL A 72 8.49 -1.25 19.88
N ASP A 73 8.33 -2.54 19.58
CA ASP A 73 8.22 -3.58 20.61
C ASP A 73 9.52 -3.71 21.43
N ASP A 74 10.69 -3.65 20.77
CA ASP A 74 11.99 -3.67 21.45
C ASP A 74 12.19 -2.45 22.35
N VAL A 75 11.82 -1.26 21.88
CA VAL A 75 11.85 -0.02 22.69
C VAL A 75 10.93 -0.17 23.91
N ARG A 76 9.74 -0.73 23.73
CA ARG A 76 8.79 -0.95 24.82
C ARG A 76 9.32 -1.94 25.85
N ALA A 77 9.98 -3.00 25.41
CA ALA A 77 10.65 -3.95 26.29
C ALA A 77 11.78 -3.27 27.10
N GLY A 78 12.64 -2.51 26.43
CA GLY A 78 13.70 -1.75 27.10
C GLY A 78 13.18 -0.73 28.12
N GLN A 79 12.06 -0.06 27.83
CA GLN A 79 11.40 0.83 28.79
C GLN A 79 10.89 0.10 30.03
N LEU A 80 10.36 -1.11 29.87
CA LEU A 80 9.90 -1.93 30.98
C LEU A 80 11.08 -2.36 31.87
N ASP A 81 12.20 -2.76 31.27
CA ASP A 81 13.41 -3.14 32.00
C ASP A 81 13.98 -1.96 32.79
N ILE A 82 14.04 -0.77 32.19
CA ILE A 82 14.47 0.46 32.88
C ILE A 82 13.53 0.77 34.04
N SER A 83 12.22 0.66 33.83
CA SER A 83 11.22 0.90 34.89
C SER A 83 11.43 -0.03 36.08
N ASN A 84 11.65 -1.31 35.82
CA ASN A 84 11.94 -2.31 36.85
C ASN A 84 13.24 -1.98 37.60
N MET A 85 14.31 -1.64 36.87
CA MET A 85 15.59 -1.25 37.46
C MET A 85 15.47 -0.01 38.37
N VAL A 86 14.69 0.99 37.96
CA VAL A 86 14.40 2.18 38.77
C VAL A 86 13.62 1.81 40.04
N ALA A 87 12.64 0.90 39.94
CA ALA A 87 11.90 0.42 41.09
C ALA A 87 12.81 -0.31 42.09
N ASP A 88 13.68 -1.19 41.61
CA ASP A 88 14.65 -1.91 42.43
C ASP A 88 15.63 -0.96 43.11
N LEU A 89 16.17 0.02 42.38
CA LEU A 89 17.06 1.04 42.93
C LEU A 89 16.36 1.85 44.05
N LYS A 90 15.09 2.22 43.85
CA LYS A 90 14.29 2.91 44.87
C LYS A 90 14.13 2.04 46.11
N ASN A 91 13.85 0.75 45.94
CA ASN A 91 13.71 -0.19 47.06
C ASN A 91 15.02 -0.32 47.84
N HIS A 92 16.15 -0.47 47.15
CA HIS A 92 17.48 -0.51 47.78
C HIS A 92 17.79 0.77 48.56
N PHE A 93 17.46 1.93 48.00
CA PHE A 93 17.63 3.21 48.67
C PHE A 93 16.81 3.28 49.96
N CYS A 94 15.53 2.89 49.92
CA CYS A 94 14.67 2.82 51.10
C CYS A 94 15.23 1.89 52.18
N SER A 95 15.73 0.70 51.79
CA SER A 95 16.37 -0.24 52.73
C SER A 95 17.63 0.35 53.37
N LEU A 96 18.48 1.02 52.58
CA LEU A 96 19.69 1.66 53.08
C LEU A 96 19.34 2.80 54.06
N GLN A 97 18.35 3.62 53.73
CA GLN A 97 17.86 4.69 54.60
C GLN A 97 17.36 4.12 55.93
N ALA A 98 16.57 3.05 55.91
CA ALA A 98 16.07 2.39 57.12
C ALA A 98 17.22 1.85 57.99
N SER A 99 18.22 1.19 57.37
CA SER A 99 19.43 0.72 58.05
C SER A 99 20.22 1.87 58.69
N TYR A 100 20.42 2.96 57.94
CA TYR A 100 21.13 4.13 58.42
C TYR A 100 20.45 4.75 59.66
N VAL A 101 19.12 4.93 59.61
CA VAL A 101 18.33 5.43 60.74
C VAL A 101 18.49 4.52 61.95
N ASN A 102 18.42 3.20 61.78
CA ASN A 102 18.63 2.23 62.85
C ASN A 102 20.02 2.35 63.48
N ILE A 103 21.08 2.50 62.68
CA ILE A 103 22.46 2.68 63.18
C ILE A 103 22.59 3.99 63.96
N VAL A 104 22.10 5.11 63.41
CA VAL A 104 22.24 6.44 64.03
C VAL A 104 21.43 6.54 65.32
N LEU A 105 20.18 6.09 65.32
CA LEU A 105 19.32 6.15 66.50
C LEU A 105 19.67 5.07 67.54
N GLY A 106 20.05 3.87 67.11
CA GLY A 106 20.52 2.79 67.98
C GLY A 106 21.77 3.21 68.78
N LYS A 107 22.74 3.87 68.13
CA LYS A 107 23.93 4.44 68.79
C LYS A 107 23.58 5.54 69.80
N LYS A 108 22.52 6.33 69.59
CA LYS A 108 22.08 7.36 70.55
C LYS A 108 21.47 6.76 71.82
N LYS A 109 20.77 5.62 71.74
CA LYS A 109 20.20 4.96 72.92
C LYS A 109 21.28 4.38 73.83
N TRP A 110 22.37 3.86 73.26
CA TRP A 110 23.49 3.30 74.05
C TRP A 110 24.34 4.37 74.75
N LYS A 111 24.40 5.59 74.21
CA LYS A 111 25.17 6.70 74.83
C LYS A 111 24.44 7.40 75.99
N LYS A 112 23.12 7.19 76.17
CA LYS A 112 22.34 7.78 77.27
C LYS A 112 22.25 6.90 78.53
N VAL A 113 22.83 5.70 78.49
CA VAL A 113 22.93 4.81 79.66
C VAL A 113 24.37 4.86 80.17
N LYS A 114 24.70 5.91 80.92
CA LYS A 114 25.89 6.00 81.77
C LYS A 114 25.66 7.07 82.82
#